data_AF-A2E1P5-F1
#
_entry.id   AF-A2E1P5-F1
#
_cell.length_a   1.000
_cell.length_b   1.000
_cell.length_c   1.000
_cell.angle_alpha   90.00
_cell.angle_beta   90.00
_cell.angle_gamma   90.00
#
_symmetry.space_group_name_H-M   'P 1'
#
loop_
_entity.id
_entity.type
_entity.pdbx_description
1 polymer ?
#
loop_
_entity_poly.entity_id
_entity_poly.type
_entity_poly.pdbx_seq_one_letter_code
_entity_poly.pdbx_strand_id
1 'polypeptide(L)'
;MSGFIAELQKQIKSKGNTEAFEELIADSIEECCKEMSFYKLPIENLANIIEKCKPMPTELAYEIIGKIALQHGNKACTVLRGLKVDESASLNDICNVIGAITGSQICKLLSDQSKVGTSSNFGWQLEIQTRDQEIQRLIAKLSNAPKKEDMDRKDAEIRKLQEQLKSIPKKEDLLEREKEYSKVCAQLANCPKKEDLERRDAEIASLRTKLANAESQLSKLKTVHKEKELNDQLNQELDTFTIEVDDDATQLKRPMAMLQFSDPDQCIAHFEKRFDKLDAKKTGSIDSKVFHVLYCEIEDKNVSMEESDAVFNGMTQGLSSAIPKSKFIGFVKAIINNDNKEVYQHVFTAFDEDHCRSLDMGQFMKCSRIFEWGFSTSTVQNFVGHFTGKKDGVISLDLFMQMIYGQDPGHWEEPKQGKSKACLLV
;
A
#
# COMPACT_ATOMS: atom_id res chain seq x y z
N MET A 1 -62.78 20.91 -66.54
CA MET A 1 -61.63 20.94 -65.60
C MET A 1 -60.52 19.94 -65.97
N SER A 2 -60.85 18.80 -66.58
CA SER A 2 -59.88 17.79 -67.05
C SER A 2 -58.69 18.28 -67.88
N GLY A 3 -58.86 19.38 -68.62
CA GLY A 3 -57.77 20.03 -69.34
C GLY A 3 -56.67 20.58 -68.43
N PHE A 4 -56.99 21.11 -67.25
CA PHE A 4 -56.01 21.71 -66.34
C PHE A 4 -55.12 20.66 -65.66
N ILE A 5 -55.71 19.56 -65.22
CA ILE A 5 -54.95 18.45 -64.61
C ILE A 5 -54.03 17.81 -65.67
N ALA A 6 -54.52 17.64 -66.90
CA ALA A 6 -53.72 17.09 -68.00
C ALA A 6 -52.56 18.02 -68.39
N GLU A 7 -52.79 19.33 -68.47
CA GLU A 7 -51.72 20.29 -68.76
C GLU A 7 -50.72 20.39 -67.61
N LEU A 8 -51.16 20.35 -66.35
CA LEU A 8 -50.25 20.28 -65.19
C LEU A 8 -49.37 19.02 -65.27
N GLN A 9 -49.94 17.85 -65.56
CA GLN A 9 -49.17 16.61 -65.72
C GLN A 9 -48.14 16.71 -66.86
N LYS A 10 -48.48 17.41 -67.93
CA LYS A 10 -47.56 17.68 -69.04
C LYS A 10 -46.42 18.63 -68.62
N GLN A 11 -46.73 19.70 -67.90
CA GLN A 11 -45.73 20.63 -67.37
C GLN A 11 -44.78 19.96 -66.37
N ILE A 12 -45.31 19.09 -65.49
CA ILE A 12 -44.49 18.28 -64.57
C ILE A 12 -43.49 17.42 -65.36
N LYS A 13 -43.94 16.75 -66.43
CA LYS A 13 -43.07 15.92 -67.29
C LYS A 13 -42.01 16.74 -68.02
N SER A 14 -42.32 17.96 -68.44
CA SER A 14 -41.36 18.86 -69.09
C SER A 14 -40.51 19.68 -68.12
N LYS A 15 -40.65 19.49 -66.80
CA LYS A 15 -40.03 20.32 -65.74
C LYS A 15 -40.35 21.83 -65.92
N GLY A 16 -41.52 22.14 -66.45
CA GLY A 16 -42.02 23.52 -66.59
C GLY A 16 -42.46 24.10 -65.24
N ASN A 17 -42.75 25.41 -65.22
CA ASN A 17 -43.32 26.06 -64.04
C ASN A 17 -44.77 25.57 -63.82
N THR A 18 -45.04 24.94 -62.68
CA THR A 18 -46.35 24.38 -62.31
C THR A 18 -47.22 25.34 -61.52
N GLU A 19 -46.67 26.46 -61.04
CA GLU A 19 -47.28 27.32 -60.01
C GLU A 19 -48.64 27.89 -60.43
N ALA A 20 -48.73 28.42 -61.65
CA ALA A 20 -49.97 29.00 -62.17
C ALA A 20 -51.10 27.95 -62.33
N PHE A 21 -50.75 26.70 -62.66
CA PHE A 21 -51.71 25.62 -62.76
C PHE A 21 -52.14 25.10 -61.39
N GLU A 22 -51.22 25.07 -60.42
CA GLU A 22 -51.55 24.72 -59.04
C GLU A 22 -52.54 25.71 -58.42
N GLU A 23 -52.36 27.02 -58.67
CA GLU A 23 -53.31 28.06 -58.25
C GLU A 23 -54.68 27.89 -58.90
N LEU A 24 -54.73 27.69 -60.22
CA LEU A 24 -55.99 27.46 -60.93
C LEU A 24 -56.73 26.21 -60.44
N ILE A 25 -56.00 25.14 -60.11
CA ILE A 25 -56.57 23.92 -59.55
C ILE A 25 -57.05 24.14 -58.12
N ALA A 26 -56.30 24.90 -57.31
CA ALA A 26 -56.68 25.23 -55.93
C ALA A 26 -57.98 26.05 -55.86
N ASP A 27 -58.14 27.02 -56.76
CA ASP A 27 -59.38 27.82 -56.87
C ASP A 27 -60.60 27.00 -57.28
N SER A 28 -60.38 25.85 -57.93
CA SER A 28 -61.43 24.97 -58.47
C SER A 28 -61.37 23.56 -57.86
N ILE A 29 -60.91 23.45 -56.61
CA ILE A 29 -60.61 22.17 -55.97
C ILE A 29 -61.83 21.25 -55.88
N GLU A 30 -63.03 21.80 -55.69
CA GLU A 30 -64.30 21.05 -55.61
C GLU A 30 -64.66 20.32 -56.91
N GLU A 31 -64.24 20.85 -58.05
CA GLU A 31 -64.43 20.20 -59.35
C GLU A 31 -63.28 19.25 -59.67
N CYS A 32 -62.05 19.67 -59.37
CA CYS A 32 -60.85 18.88 -59.64
C CYS A 32 -60.79 17.58 -58.81
N CYS A 33 -61.24 17.60 -57.55
CA CYS A 33 -61.22 16.43 -56.67
C CYS A 33 -62.19 15.31 -57.13
N LYS A 34 -63.11 15.60 -58.04
CA LYS A 34 -64.00 14.59 -58.65
C LYS A 34 -63.27 13.75 -59.70
N GLU A 35 -62.15 14.24 -60.23
CA GLU A 35 -61.39 13.56 -61.27
C GLU A 35 -60.28 12.66 -60.70
N MET A 36 -60.28 11.37 -61.06
CA MET A 36 -59.24 10.43 -60.58
C MET A 36 -57.82 10.78 -61.03
N SER A 37 -57.67 11.57 -62.09
CA SER A 37 -56.39 12.09 -62.57
C SER A 37 -55.72 13.04 -61.58
N PHE A 38 -56.51 13.77 -60.77
CA PHE A 38 -56.02 14.67 -59.73
C PHE A 38 -55.15 13.91 -58.72
N TYR A 39 -55.66 12.80 -58.19
CA TYR A 39 -54.96 12.02 -57.18
C TYR A 39 -53.69 11.34 -57.71
N LYS A 40 -53.51 11.24 -59.04
CA LYS A 40 -52.29 10.68 -59.66
C LYS A 40 -51.14 11.70 -59.76
N LEU A 41 -51.36 12.96 -59.38
CA LEU A 41 -50.31 13.97 -59.31
C LEU A 41 -49.24 13.58 -58.27
N PRO A 42 -47.98 14.00 -58.44
CA PRO A 42 -46.95 13.86 -57.41
C PRO A 42 -47.41 14.50 -56.09
N ILE A 43 -46.98 13.91 -54.98
CA ILE A 43 -47.46 14.30 -53.64
C ILE A 43 -47.05 15.74 -53.29
N GLU A 44 -45.92 16.21 -53.81
CA GLU A 44 -45.43 17.58 -53.63
C GLU A 44 -46.37 18.59 -54.30
N ASN A 45 -46.82 18.31 -55.53
CA ASN A 45 -47.79 19.15 -56.22
C ASN A 45 -49.15 19.12 -55.54
N LEU A 46 -49.60 17.96 -55.04
CA LEU A 46 -50.83 17.86 -54.25
C LEU A 46 -50.74 18.69 -52.97
N ALA A 47 -49.60 18.66 -52.26
CA ALA A 47 -49.40 19.47 -51.06
C ALA A 47 -49.43 20.98 -51.38
N ASN A 48 -48.76 21.42 -52.45
CA ASN A 48 -48.76 22.81 -52.89
C ASN A 48 -50.16 23.30 -53.27
N ILE A 49 -50.93 22.49 -54.01
CA ILE A 49 -52.31 22.81 -54.39
C ILE A 49 -53.17 22.98 -53.13
N ILE A 50 -53.10 22.04 -52.20
CA ILE A 50 -53.93 22.07 -50.98
C ILE A 50 -53.55 23.22 -50.06
N GLU A 51 -52.28 23.60 -49.97
CA GLU A 51 -51.82 24.77 -49.21
C GLU A 51 -52.40 26.09 -49.75
N LYS A 52 -52.58 26.17 -51.07
CA LYS A 52 -53.15 27.33 -51.78
C LYS A 52 -54.68 27.36 -51.74
N CYS A 53 -55.35 26.26 -51.43
CA CYS A 53 -56.80 26.21 -51.32
C CYS A 53 -57.31 27.16 -50.22
N LYS A 54 -58.53 27.67 -50.43
CA LYS A 54 -59.32 28.30 -49.35
C LYS A 54 -59.73 27.24 -48.33
N PRO A 55 -60.06 27.64 -47.08
CA PRO A 55 -60.71 26.73 -46.13
C PRO A 55 -61.88 26.00 -46.79
N MET A 56 -61.96 24.70 -46.56
CA MET A 56 -62.95 23.84 -47.19
C MET A 56 -63.76 23.06 -46.14
N PRO A 57 -64.98 22.60 -46.50
CA PRO A 57 -65.78 21.76 -45.62
C PRO A 57 -65.05 20.47 -45.22
N THR A 58 -65.27 20.02 -43.99
CA THR A 58 -64.61 18.85 -43.42
C THR A 58 -64.87 17.57 -44.19
N GLU A 59 -66.04 17.43 -44.82
CA GLU A 59 -66.41 16.30 -45.66
C GLU A 59 -65.56 16.24 -46.93
N LEU A 60 -65.34 17.39 -47.56
CA LEU A 60 -64.50 17.50 -48.75
C LEU A 60 -63.03 17.25 -48.40
N ALA A 61 -62.56 17.80 -47.29
CA ALA A 61 -61.22 17.55 -46.76
C ALA A 61 -61.01 16.04 -46.48
N TYR A 62 -61.98 15.38 -45.85
CA TYR A 62 -61.96 13.95 -45.57
C TYR A 62 -61.87 13.13 -46.87
N GLU A 63 -62.70 13.46 -47.87
CA GLU A 63 -62.71 12.76 -49.16
C GLU A 63 -61.38 12.91 -49.90
N ILE A 64 -60.86 14.14 -49.99
CA ILE A 64 -59.57 14.43 -50.65
C ILE A 64 -58.45 13.67 -49.96
N ILE A 65 -58.32 13.80 -48.64
CA ILE A 65 -57.26 13.14 -47.88
C ILE A 65 -57.38 11.61 -47.97
N GLY A 66 -58.58 11.05 -47.89
CA GLY A 66 -58.82 9.62 -48.03
C GLY A 66 -58.37 9.08 -49.39
N LYS A 67 -58.69 9.79 -50.49
CA LYS A 67 -58.27 9.39 -51.84
C LYS A 67 -56.77 9.58 -52.08
N ILE A 68 -56.16 10.64 -51.52
CA ILE A 68 -54.70 10.83 -51.56
C ILE A 68 -54.02 9.71 -50.77
N ALA A 69 -54.53 9.34 -49.59
CA ALA A 69 -54.00 8.24 -48.78
C ALA A 69 -54.12 6.88 -49.50
N LEU A 70 -55.23 6.64 -50.21
CA LEU A 70 -55.39 5.44 -51.03
C LEU A 70 -54.35 5.35 -52.15
N GLN A 71 -54.00 6.47 -52.78
CA GLN A 71 -53.09 6.51 -53.93
C GLN A 71 -51.60 6.63 -53.55
N HIS A 72 -51.27 7.33 -52.46
CA HIS A 72 -49.90 7.68 -52.05
C HIS A 72 -49.48 7.08 -50.69
N GLY A 73 -50.36 6.34 -50.03
CA GLY A 73 -50.11 5.73 -48.72
C GLY A 73 -49.75 6.77 -47.66
N ASN A 74 -48.69 6.48 -46.90
CA ASN A 74 -48.25 7.32 -45.77
C ASN A 74 -47.79 8.73 -46.22
N LYS A 75 -47.43 8.92 -47.49
CA LYS A 75 -46.99 10.24 -47.99
C LYS A 75 -48.14 11.27 -47.99
N ALA A 76 -49.40 10.82 -47.89
CA ALA A 76 -50.55 11.69 -47.73
C ALA A 76 -50.45 12.64 -46.52
N CYS A 77 -49.68 12.27 -45.48
CA CYS A 77 -49.44 13.13 -44.32
C CYS A 77 -48.83 14.49 -44.71
N THR A 78 -48.05 14.56 -45.80
CA THR A 78 -47.44 15.81 -46.26
C THR A 78 -48.50 16.85 -46.65
N VAL A 79 -49.65 16.39 -47.15
CA VAL A 79 -50.76 17.25 -47.59
C VAL A 79 -51.51 17.85 -46.41
N LEU A 80 -51.52 17.19 -45.24
CA LEU A 80 -52.16 17.72 -44.04
C LEU A 80 -51.56 19.05 -43.58
N ARG A 81 -50.28 19.29 -43.87
CA ARG A 81 -49.59 20.53 -43.45
C ARG A 81 -50.24 21.79 -44.05
N GLY A 82 -50.71 21.70 -45.29
CA GLY A 82 -51.35 22.80 -46.00
C GLY A 82 -52.87 22.83 -45.88
N LEU A 83 -53.47 21.80 -45.30
CA LEU A 83 -54.92 21.63 -45.26
C LEU A 83 -55.57 22.65 -44.34
N LYS A 84 -56.45 23.47 -44.89
CA LYS A 84 -57.29 24.41 -44.16
C LYS A 84 -58.73 23.91 -44.19
N VAL A 85 -59.30 23.66 -43.01
CA VAL A 85 -60.71 23.33 -42.85
C VAL A 85 -61.46 24.56 -42.35
N ASP A 86 -62.76 24.62 -42.61
CA ASP A 86 -63.62 25.69 -42.12
C ASP A 86 -63.54 25.85 -40.59
N GLU A 87 -63.60 27.09 -40.11
CA GLU A 87 -63.51 27.43 -38.68
C GLU A 87 -64.65 26.83 -37.84
N SER A 88 -65.73 26.42 -38.48
CA SER A 88 -66.86 25.72 -37.84
C SER A 88 -66.59 24.24 -37.55
N ALA A 89 -65.46 23.68 -38.02
CA ALA A 89 -65.12 22.28 -37.82
C ALA A 89 -64.95 21.95 -36.34
N SER A 90 -65.64 20.91 -35.86
CA SER A 90 -65.43 20.40 -34.50
C SER A 90 -64.11 19.64 -34.42
N LEU A 91 -63.60 19.45 -33.20
CA LEU A 91 -62.44 18.58 -32.96
C LEU A 91 -62.65 17.17 -33.52
N ASN A 92 -63.88 16.65 -33.45
CA ASN A 92 -64.21 15.33 -33.98
C ASN A 92 -64.13 15.29 -35.51
N ASP A 93 -64.54 16.36 -36.18
CA ASP A 93 -64.46 16.46 -37.64
C ASP A 93 -63.01 16.53 -38.11
N ILE A 94 -62.16 17.29 -37.40
CA ILE A 94 -60.71 17.33 -37.62
C ILE A 94 -60.09 15.94 -37.40
N CYS A 95 -60.46 15.26 -36.33
CA CYS A 95 -60.00 13.90 -36.06
C CYS A 95 -60.43 12.91 -37.16
N ASN A 96 -61.62 13.07 -37.74
CA ASN A 96 -62.08 12.26 -38.86
C ASN A 96 -61.23 12.51 -40.13
N VAL A 97 -60.95 13.76 -40.46
CA VAL A 97 -60.09 14.14 -41.59
C VAL A 97 -58.68 13.56 -41.45
N ILE A 98 -58.06 13.70 -40.27
CA ILE A 98 -56.76 13.07 -39.95
C ILE A 98 -56.90 11.54 -39.99
N GLY A 99 -58.03 11.05 -39.48
CA GLY A 99 -58.47 9.65 -39.49
C GLY A 99 -58.53 9.03 -40.88
N ALA A 100 -58.76 9.80 -41.95
CA ALA A 100 -58.73 9.29 -43.32
C ALA A 100 -57.35 8.71 -43.70
N ILE A 101 -56.28 9.13 -43.03
CA ILE A 101 -54.92 8.59 -43.20
C ILE A 101 -54.68 7.36 -42.33
N THR A 102 -55.57 7.04 -41.38
CA THR A 102 -55.38 5.92 -40.44
C THR A 102 -55.51 4.52 -41.04
N GLY A 103 -55.92 4.41 -42.31
CA GLY A 103 -55.74 3.19 -43.11
C GLY A 103 -54.27 2.88 -43.44
N SER A 104 -53.35 3.81 -43.16
CA SER A 104 -51.92 3.68 -43.42
C SER A 104 -51.22 2.78 -42.39
N GLN A 105 -50.16 2.07 -42.79
CA GLN A 105 -49.43 1.11 -41.94
C GLN A 105 -48.91 1.71 -40.63
N ILE A 106 -48.69 3.03 -40.57
CA ILE A 106 -48.27 3.74 -39.36
C ILE A 106 -49.38 3.77 -38.29
N CYS A 107 -50.64 3.95 -38.70
CA CYS A 107 -51.76 3.96 -37.75
C CYS A 107 -52.15 2.54 -37.32
N LYS A 108 -51.91 1.52 -38.17
CA LYS A 108 -51.88 0.12 -37.72
C LYS A 108 -50.77 -0.12 -36.71
N LEU A 109 -49.55 0.36 -36.93
CA LEU A 109 -48.45 0.24 -35.96
C LEU A 109 -48.75 0.96 -34.64
N LEU A 110 -49.35 2.15 -34.68
CA LEU A 110 -49.77 2.89 -33.48
C LEU A 110 -50.99 2.26 -32.80
N SER A 111 -51.93 1.68 -33.57
CA SER A 111 -53.07 0.92 -33.02
C SER A 111 -52.64 -0.43 -32.44
N ASP A 112 -51.66 -1.10 -33.03
CA ASP A 112 -51.10 -2.35 -32.53
C ASP A 112 -50.26 -2.09 -31.27
N GLN A 113 -49.59 -0.93 -31.18
CA GLN A 113 -48.99 -0.44 -29.92
C GLN A 113 -50.04 -0.04 -28.88
N SER A 114 -51.19 0.51 -29.27
CA SER A 114 -52.25 0.88 -28.31
C SER A 114 -53.11 -0.31 -27.85
N LYS A 115 -53.20 -1.39 -28.65
CA LYS A 115 -53.79 -2.68 -28.24
C LYS A 115 -52.93 -3.44 -27.23
N VAL A 116 -51.64 -3.13 -27.12
CA VAL A 116 -50.79 -3.57 -25.99
C VAL A 116 -51.09 -2.75 -24.72
N GLY A 117 -51.80 -1.62 -24.83
CA GLY A 117 -52.07 -0.68 -23.73
C GLY A 117 -53.46 -0.70 -23.11
N THR A 118 -54.36 -1.63 -23.47
CA THR A 118 -55.76 -1.62 -22.97
C THR A 118 -56.16 -2.78 -22.08
N SER A 119 -55.20 -3.60 -21.61
CA SER A 119 -55.46 -4.52 -20.50
C SER A 119 -54.47 -4.31 -19.38
N SER A 120 -54.99 -3.85 -18.25
CA SER A 120 -54.36 -3.65 -16.95
C SER A 120 -53.54 -2.37 -16.74
N ASN A 121 -53.96 -1.66 -15.69
CA ASN A 121 -53.35 -0.52 -15.03
C ASN A 121 -51.98 -0.86 -14.36
N PHE A 122 -51.21 -1.79 -14.94
CA PHE A 122 -50.04 -2.44 -14.32
C PHE A 122 -48.70 -2.08 -15.00
N GLY A 123 -48.72 -1.62 -16.25
CA GLY A 123 -47.50 -1.36 -17.03
C GLY A 123 -46.66 -0.20 -16.50
N TRP A 124 -47.28 0.96 -16.24
CA TRP A 124 -46.57 2.13 -15.71
C TRP A 124 -46.09 1.92 -14.28
N GLN A 125 -46.84 1.19 -13.46
CA GLN A 125 -46.43 0.86 -12.09
C GLN A 125 -45.24 -0.10 -12.09
N LEU A 126 -45.23 -1.09 -12.98
CA LEU A 126 -44.10 -1.99 -13.14
C LEU A 126 -42.87 -1.27 -13.69
N GLU A 127 -43.04 -0.34 -14.63
CA GLU A 127 -41.94 0.44 -15.17
C GLU A 127 -41.36 1.43 -14.15
N ILE A 128 -42.21 2.07 -13.34
CA ILE A 128 -41.79 2.91 -12.21
C ILE A 128 -41.07 2.05 -11.16
N GLN A 129 -41.61 0.90 -10.78
CA GLN A 129 -40.93 -0.02 -9.85
C GLN A 129 -39.59 -0.52 -10.40
N THR A 130 -39.51 -0.80 -11.70
CA THR A 130 -38.26 -1.25 -12.34
C THR A 130 -37.23 -0.12 -12.31
N ARG A 131 -37.64 1.12 -12.61
CA ARG A 131 -36.77 2.30 -12.51
C ARG A 131 -36.34 2.58 -11.06
N ASP A 132 -37.24 2.46 -10.10
CA ASP A 132 -36.91 2.64 -8.68
C ASP A 132 -35.93 1.57 -8.19
N GLN A 133 -36.09 0.32 -8.60
CA GLN A 133 -35.14 -0.75 -8.31
C GLN A 133 -33.76 -0.45 -8.92
N GLU A 134 -33.70 0.06 -10.15
CA GLU A 134 -32.44 0.43 -10.81
C GLU A 134 -31.78 1.63 -10.11
N ILE A 135 -32.55 2.64 -9.70
CA ILE A 135 -32.08 3.78 -8.91
C ILE A 135 -31.50 3.30 -7.57
N GLN A 136 -32.19 2.42 -6.85
CA GLN A 136 -31.69 1.86 -5.59
C GLN A 136 -30.40 1.05 -5.80
N ARG A 137 -30.32 0.31 -6.91
CA ARG A 137 -29.12 -0.45 -7.29
C ARG A 137 -27.94 0.46 -7.60
N LEU A 138 -28.17 1.59 -8.27
CA LEU A 138 -27.15 2.60 -8.54
C LEU A 138 -26.71 3.33 -7.28
N ILE A 139 -27.64 3.66 -6.37
CA ILE A 139 -27.34 4.24 -5.05
C ILE A 139 -26.47 3.29 -4.23
N ALA A 140 -26.79 2.00 -4.18
CA ALA A 140 -26.00 0.99 -3.49
C ALA A 140 -24.60 0.80 -4.13
N LYS A 141 -24.49 0.90 -5.47
CA LYS A 141 -23.19 0.91 -6.15
C LYS A 141 -22.36 2.15 -5.81
N LEU A 142 -23.00 3.31 -5.70
CA LEU A 142 -22.36 4.56 -5.29
C LEU A 142 -21.94 4.55 -3.82
N SER A 143 -22.73 3.96 -2.93
CA SER A 143 -22.37 3.83 -1.51
C SER A 143 -21.20 2.86 -1.28
N ASN A 144 -21.04 1.88 -2.18
CA ASN A 144 -19.94 0.92 -2.17
C ASN A 144 -18.75 1.38 -3.04
N ALA A 145 -18.87 2.50 -3.75
CA ALA A 145 -17.74 3.09 -4.45
C ALA A 145 -16.70 3.52 -3.41
N PRO A 146 -15.39 3.39 -3.71
CA PRO A 146 -14.33 3.81 -2.80
C PRO A 146 -14.59 5.25 -2.38
N LYS A 147 -14.62 5.50 -1.06
CA LYS A 147 -14.82 6.86 -0.57
C LYS A 147 -13.65 7.71 -1.06
N LYS A 148 -13.88 9.01 -1.26
CA LYS A 148 -12.84 9.95 -1.67
C LYS A 148 -11.59 9.84 -0.78
N GLU A 149 -11.81 9.62 0.52
CA GLU A 149 -10.76 9.36 1.52
C GLU A 149 -9.92 8.11 1.23
N ASP A 150 -10.52 7.03 0.70
CA ASP A 150 -9.79 5.81 0.32
C ASP A 150 -8.95 6.02 -0.93
N MET A 151 -9.43 6.85 -1.88
CA MET A 151 -8.63 7.25 -3.04
C MET A 151 -7.48 8.18 -2.64
N ASP A 152 -7.75 9.16 -1.77
CA ASP A 152 -6.72 10.07 -1.25
C ASP A 152 -5.63 9.30 -0.47
N ARG A 153 -6.01 8.25 0.28
CA ARG A 153 -5.06 7.33 0.93
C ARG A 153 -4.21 6.56 -0.08
N LYS A 154 -4.82 6.02 -1.13
CA LYS A 154 -4.08 5.32 -2.20
C LYS A 154 -3.13 6.26 -2.95
N ASP A 155 -3.54 7.50 -3.20
CA ASP A 155 -2.69 8.50 -3.82
C ASP A 155 -1.50 8.90 -2.93
N ALA A 156 -1.73 9.00 -1.62
CA ALA A 156 -0.65 9.21 -0.65
C ALA A 156 0.33 8.02 -0.61
N GLU A 157 -0.19 6.80 -0.69
CA GLU A 157 0.61 5.58 -0.75
C GLU A 157 1.42 5.48 -2.04
N ILE A 158 0.82 5.83 -3.19
CA ILE A 158 1.52 5.92 -4.48
C ILE A 158 2.66 6.95 -4.41
N ARG A 159 2.45 8.12 -3.82
CA ARG A 159 3.52 9.12 -3.63
C ARG A 159 4.65 8.58 -2.75
N LYS A 160 4.31 7.87 -1.66
CA LYS A 160 5.30 7.26 -0.77
C LYS A 160 6.13 6.20 -1.51
N LEU A 161 5.48 5.35 -2.31
CA LEU A 161 6.14 4.34 -3.14
C LEU A 161 7.03 4.97 -4.21
N GLN A 162 6.59 6.05 -4.85
CA GLN A 162 7.39 6.79 -5.82
C GLN A 162 8.64 7.41 -5.18
N GLU A 163 8.55 7.92 -3.95
CA GLU A 163 9.69 8.46 -3.24
C GLU A 163 10.66 7.35 -2.80
N GLN A 164 10.14 6.21 -2.35
CA GLN A 164 10.96 5.01 -2.09
C GLN A 164 11.69 4.55 -3.36
N LEU A 165 11.02 4.57 -4.52
CA LEU A 165 11.64 4.18 -5.79
C LEU A 165 12.83 5.07 -6.19
N LYS A 166 12.81 6.36 -5.83
CA LYS A 166 13.94 7.28 -6.07
C LYS A 166 15.16 6.98 -5.21
N SER A 167 14.95 6.38 -4.03
CA SER A 167 16.04 5.99 -3.12
C SER A 167 16.74 4.69 -3.54
N ILE A 168 16.15 3.93 -4.48
CA ILE A 168 16.75 2.72 -5.03
C ILE A 168 17.92 3.14 -5.95
N PRO A 169 19.13 2.60 -5.74
CA PRO A 169 20.29 2.88 -6.59
C PRO A 169 19.97 2.62 -8.05
N LYS A 170 20.40 3.53 -8.94
CA LYS A 170 20.12 3.37 -10.36
C LYS A 170 20.91 2.19 -10.91
N LYS A 171 20.45 1.65 -12.04
CA LYS A 171 21.12 0.54 -12.72
C LYS A 171 22.58 0.86 -13.04
N GLU A 172 22.89 2.12 -13.32
CA GLU A 172 24.27 2.59 -13.50
C GLU A 172 25.12 2.43 -12.23
N ASP A 173 24.58 2.78 -11.05
CA ASP A 173 25.29 2.68 -9.76
C ASP A 173 25.60 1.21 -9.38
N LEU A 174 24.69 0.30 -9.73
CA LEU A 174 24.88 -1.14 -9.52
C LEU A 174 25.98 -1.71 -10.44
N LEU A 175 26.06 -1.21 -11.68
CA LEU A 175 27.09 -1.62 -12.64
C LEU A 175 28.49 -1.14 -12.21
N GLU A 176 28.57 0.04 -11.61
CA GLU A 176 29.81 0.58 -11.03
C GLU A 176 30.27 -0.30 -9.85
N ARG A 177 29.35 -0.66 -8.95
CA ARG A 177 29.61 -1.58 -7.84
C ARG A 177 30.05 -2.98 -8.30
N GLU A 178 29.48 -3.50 -9.38
CA GLU A 178 29.86 -4.79 -9.94
C GLU A 178 31.30 -4.76 -10.49
N LYS A 179 31.70 -3.64 -11.13
CA LYS A 179 33.09 -3.42 -11.55
C LYS A 179 34.05 -3.33 -10.36
N GLU A 180 33.65 -2.65 -9.29
CA GLU A 180 34.45 -2.59 -8.05
C GLU A 180 34.58 -3.96 -7.38
N TYR A 181 33.48 -4.70 -7.29
CA TYR A 181 33.46 -6.06 -6.73
C TYR A 181 34.38 -6.99 -7.53
N SER A 182 34.33 -6.93 -8.87
CA SER A 182 35.23 -7.69 -9.75
C SER A 182 36.70 -7.35 -9.51
N LYS A 183 37.04 -6.07 -9.28
CA LYS A 183 38.41 -5.65 -8.89
C LYS A 183 38.83 -6.25 -7.53
N VAL A 184 37.94 -6.24 -6.55
CA VAL A 184 38.21 -6.83 -5.21
C VAL A 184 38.40 -8.35 -5.31
N CYS A 185 37.59 -9.05 -6.09
CA CYS A 185 37.76 -10.49 -6.34
C CYS A 185 39.11 -10.79 -7.02
N ALA A 186 39.53 -9.97 -7.99
CA ALA A 186 40.84 -10.12 -8.63
C ALA A 186 42.01 -9.86 -7.65
N GLN A 187 41.86 -8.94 -6.71
CA GLN A 187 42.84 -8.70 -5.64
C GLN A 187 42.91 -9.87 -4.65
N LEU A 188 41.76 -10.44 -4.27
CA LEU A 188 41.68 -11.63 -3.42
C LEU A 188 42.31 -12.86 -4.08
N ALA A 189 42.17 -13.01 -5.39
CA ALA A 189 42.81 -14.09 -6.14
C ALA A 189 44.35 -14.02 -6.12
N ASN A 190 44.92 -12.84 -5.89
CA ASN A 190 46.36 -12.62 -5.74
C ASN A 190 46.86 -12.73 -4.29
N CYS A 191 46.00 -13.02 -3.33
CA CYS A 191 46.44 -13.26 -1.96
C CYS A 191 47.21 -14.59 -1.85
N PRO A 192 48.20 -14.69 -0.95
CA PRO A 192 48.96 -15.92 -0.74
C PRO A 192 48.02 -17.09 -0.47
N LYS A 193 48.27 -18.21 -1.13
CA LYS A 193 47.44 -19.41 -0.94
C LYS A 193 47.58 -19.89 0.49
N LYS A 194 46.53 -20.52 1.03
CA LYS A 194 46.49 -21.09 2.38
C LYS A 194 47.74 -21.95 2.68
N GLU A 195 48.20 -22.70 1.69
CA GLU A 195 49.41 -23.52 1.76
C GLU A 195 50.70 -22.70 2.03
N ASP A 196 50.80 -21.48 1.50
CA ASP A 196 51.94 -20.59 1.73
C ASP A 196 51.90 -19.96 3.13
N LEU A 197 50.69 -19.68 3.65
CA LEU A 197 50.49 -19.22 5.02
C LEU A 197 50.82 -20.34 6.02
N GLU A 198 50.35 -21.56 5.77
CA GLU A 198 50.65 -22.73 6.60
C GLU A 198 52.16 -23.05 6.64
N ARG A 199 52.88 -22.90 5.51
CA ARG A 199 54.35 -23.02 5.49
C ARG A 199 55.03 -21.95 6.35
N ARG A 200 54.56 -20.70 6.29
CA ARG A 200 55.09 -19.61 7.12
C ARG A 200 54.80 -19.82 8.59
N ASP A 201 53.61 -20.30 8.93
CA ASP A 201 53.24 -20.62 10.32
C ASP A 201 54.08 -21.77 10.87
N ALA A 202 54.36 -22.80 10.06
CA ALA A 202 55.27 -23.88 10.43
C ALA A 202 56.71 -23.38 10.64
N GLU A 203 57.18 -22.46 9.80
CA GLU A 203 58.49 -21.82 9.95
C GLU A 203 58.56 -20.95 11.22
N ILE A 204 57.52 -20.16 11.50
CA ILE A 204 57.39 -19.36 12.73
C ILE A 204 57.36 -20.27 13.96
N ALA A 205 56.64 -21.39 13.93
CA ALA A 205 56.60 -22.36 15.02
C ALA A 205 57.99 -22.97 15.28
N SER A 206 58.73 -23.30 14.21
CA SER A 206 60.12 -23.76 14.30
C SER A 206 61.04 -22.71 14.91
N LEU A 207 60.92 -21.45 14.48
CA LEU A 207 61.69 -20.34 15.04
C LEU A 207 61.35 -20.07 16.50
N ARG A 208 60.08 -20.12 16.90
CA ARG A 208 59.64 -19.99 18.30
C ARG A 208 60.21 -21.10 19.17
N THR A 209 60.24 -22.34 18.66
CA THR A 209 60.85 -23.47 19.38
C THR A 209 62.36 -23.26 19.58
N LYS A 210 63.07 -22.77 18.54
CA LYS A 210 64.49 -22.42 18.64
C LYS A 210 64.72 -21.28 19.63
N LEU A 211 63.87 -20.26 19.62
CA LEU A 211 63.93 -19.14 20.56
C LEU A 211 63.73 -19.63 22.00
N ALA A 212 62.69 -20.43 22.26
CA ALA A 212 62.42 -20.99 23.59
C ALA A 212 63.58 -21.86 24.11
N ASN A 213 64.22 -22.65 23.23
CA ASN A 213 65.41 -23.42 23.58
C ASN A 213 66.60 -22.50 23.92
N ALA A 214 66.82 -21.44 23.15
CA ALA A 214 67.87 -20.46 23.43
C ALA A 214 67.59 -19.69 24.73
N GLU A 215 66.34 -19.32 25.00
CA GLU A 215 65.91 -18.70 26.24
C GLU A 215 66.07 -19.65 27.43
N SER A 216 65.78 -20.94 27.27
CA SER A 216 66.05 -21.97 28.28
C SER A 216 67.55 -22.12 28.56
N GLN A 217 68.38 -22.11 27.52
CA GLN A 217 69.85 -22.12 27.67
C GLN A 217 70.36 -20.85 28.35
N LEU A 218 69.83 -19.69 27.99
CA LEU A 218 70.16 -18.41 28.59
C LEU A 218 69.72 -18.37 30.05
N SER A 219 68.53 -18.91 30.36
CA SER A 219 68.02 -19.07 31.73
C SER A 219 68.95 -19.98 32.54
N LYS A 220 69.36 -21.13 32.00
CA LYS A 220 70.35 -22.02 32.64
C LYS A 220 71.71 -21.33 32.88
N LEU A 221 72.18 -20.54 31.92
CA LEU A 221 73.41 -19.75 32.08
C LEU A 221 73.25 -18.67 33.15
N LYS A 222 72.09 -17.99 33.17
CA LYS A 222 71.75 -17.01 34.20
C LYS A 222 71.60 -17.66 35.56
N THR A 223 71.03 -18.86 35.68
CA THR A 223 70.95 -19.58 36.95
C THR A 223 72.33 -20.07 37.38
N VAL A 224 73.21 -20.52 36.49
CA VAL A 224 74.61 -20.86 36.87
C VAL A 224 75.38 -19.61 37.32
N HIS A 225 75.18 -18.47 36.65
CA HIS A 225 75.79 -17.21 37.05
C HIS A 225 75.24 -16.70 38.37
N LYS A 226 73.92 -16.79 38.54
CA LYS A 226 73.22 -16.43 39.77
C LYS A 226 73.51 -17.42 40.89
N GLU A 227 73.71 -18.71 40.64
CA GLU A 227 74.19 -19.70 41.62
C GLU A 227 75.61 -19.37 42.04
N LYS A 228 76.47 -18.87 41.13
CA LYS A 228 77.79 -18.39 41.49
C LYS A 228 77.72 -17.15 42.40
N GLU A 229 76.90 -16.15 42.04
CA GLU A 229 76.66 -14.96 42.88
C GLU A 229 75.93 -15.29 44.20
N LEU A 230 75.00 -16.25 44.18
CA LEU A 230 74.25 -16.71 45.34
C LEU A 230 75.12 -17.60 46.22
N ASN A 231 76.10 -18.34 45.71
CA ASN A 231 77.06 -19.06 46.56
C ASN A 231 78.02 -18.07 47.26
N ASP A 232 78.29 -16.92 46.62
CA ASP A 232 79.00 -15.79 47.23
C ASP A 232 78.12 -15.05 48.26
N GLN A 233 76.80 -14.91 48.03
CA GLN A 233 75.82 -14.26 48.94
C GLN A 233 75.23 -15.19 50.03
N LEU A 234 75.15 -16.51 49.82
CA LEU A 234 74.63 -17.52 50.76
C LEU A 234 75.67 -17.91 51.82
N ASN A 235 76.95 -17.58 51.59
CA ASN A 235 77.93 -17.46 52.67
C ASN A 235 77.71 -16.21 53.55
N GLN A 236 76.88 -15.27 53.11
CA GLN A 236 76.61 -14.00 53.78
C GLN A 236 75.19 -13.92 54.39
N GLU A 237 74.22 -14.69 53.89
CA GLU A 237 72.81 -14.59 54.31
C GLU A 237 72.13 -15.96 54.54
N LEU A 238 72.87 -16.90 55.14
CA LEU A 238 72.31 -18.10 55.76
C LEU A 238 71.68 -17.75 57.13
N ASP A 239 70.86 -16.70 57.19
CA ASP A 239 70.28 -16.21 58.44
C ASP A 239 68.80 -15.86 58.40
N THR A 240 68.05 -15.94 57.29
CA THR A 240 66.57 -15.92 57.44
C THR A 240 65.73 -16.39 56.26
N PHE A 241 64.93 -17.38 56.62
CA PHE A 241 63.87 -18.17 55.98
C PHE A 241 62.86 -17.51 55.01
N THR A 242 62.19 -18.44 54.32
CA THR A 242 61.32 -18.46 53.13
C THR A 242 59.85 -18.02 53.30
N ILE A 243 59.36 -17.32 52.25
CA ILE A 243 58.12 -17.39 51.43
C ILE A 243 56.95 -18.30 51.89
N GLU A 244 55.69 -17.83 51.75
CA GLU A 244 54.65 -18.45 50.87
C GLU A 244 53.32 -17.64 50.80
N VAL A 245 52.66 -17.79 49.64
CA VAL A 245 51.45 -17.15 49.11
C VAL A 245 50.32 -18.20 49.17
N ASP A 246 49.04 -17.80 49.19
CA ASP A 246 48.00 -18.62 48.55
C ASP A 246 46.74 -17.82 48.16
N ASP A 247 46.25 -18.18 46.96
CA ASP A 247 44.99 -17.84 46.28
C ASP A 247 43.85 -18.75 46.76
N ASP A 248 42.58 -18.31 46.63
CA ASP A 248 41.55 -19.25 46.14
C ASP A 248 40.28 -18.58 45.58
N ALA A 249 39.71 -19.22 44.56
CA ALA A 249 38.66 -18.74 43.67
C ALA A 249 37.31 -19.44 43.89
N THR A 250 36.21 -18.85 43.37
CA THR A 250 35.13 -19.56 42.62
C THR A 250 34.03 -18.58 42.20
N GLN A 251 33.63 -18.53 40.92
CA GLN A 251 32.39 -17.88 40.48
C GLN A 251 31.71 -18.51 39.25
N LEU A 252 30.38 -18.48 39.32
CA LEU A 252 29.39 -18.72 38.27
C LEU A 252 29.70 -17.95 36.97
N LYS A 253 29.30 -18.53 35.84
CA LYS A 253 29.42 -17.98 34.47
C LYS A 253 28.82 -16.57 34.36
N ARG A 254 29.71 -15.58 34.48
CA ARG A 254 29.51 -14.21 34.01
C ARG A 254 29.84 -14.13 32.51
N PRO A 255 29.34 -13.12 31.77
CA PRO A 255 29.84 -12.79 30.44
C PRO A 255 31.38 -12.63 30.50
N MET A 256 32.12 -13.20 29.54
CA MET A 256 33.57 -13.40 29.68
C MET A 256 34.37 -12.09 29.85
N ALA A 257 33.90 -10.94 29.38
CA ALA A 257 34.53 -9.63 29.63
C ALA A 257 34.51 -9.22 31.13
N MET A 258 33.56 -9.74 31.92
CA MET A 258 33.51 -9.49 33.37
C MET A 258 34.44 -10.38 34.18
N LEU A 259 35.03 -11.43 33.59
CA LEU A 259 36.01 -12.26 34.29
C LEU A 259 37.34 -11.52 34.50
N GLN A 260 37.55 -10.39 33.80
CA GLN A 260 38.73 -9.56 33.95
C GLN A 260 38.65 -8.59 35.15
N PHE A 261 37.46 -8.35 35.70
CA PHE A 261 37.26 -7.41 36.81
C PHE A 261 36.66 -8.12 38.02
N SER A 262 37.39 -8.13 39.13
CA SER A 262 36.93 -8.72 40.40
C SER A 262 35.79 -7.94 41.05
N ASP A 263 35.65 -6.65 40.71
CA ASP A 263 34.72 -5.70 41.32
C ASP A 263 33.80 -5.05 40.25
N PRO A 264 32.46 -5.13 40.40
CA PRO A 264 31.49 -4.44 39.54
C PRO A 264 31.79 -2.96 39.31
N ASP A 265 32.22 -2.24 40.35
CA ASP A 265 32.47 -0.79 40.25
C ASP A 265 33.69 -0.48 39.38
N GLN A 266 34.70 -1.37 39.37
CA GLN A 266 35.85 -1.25 38.47
C GLN A 266 35.45 -1.47 37.01
N CYS A 267 34.56 -2.43 36.75
CA CYS A 267 34.03 -2.69 35.41
C CYS A 267 33.21 -1.48 34.90
N ILE A 268 32.34 -0.91 35.75
CA ILE A 268 31.58 0.31 35.43
C ILE A 268 32.54 1.47 35.13
N ALA A 269 33.54 1.69 36.00
CA ALA A 269 34.52 2.76 35.82
C ALA A 269 35.38 2.56 34.56
N HIS A 270 35.67 1.31 34.18
CA HIS A 270 36.33 0.98 32.90
C HIS A 270 35.48 1.44 31.72
N PHE A 271 34.20 1.06 31.67
CA PHE A 271 33.31 1.47 30.59
C PHE A 271 33.02 2.97 30.57
N GLU A 272 33.00 3.65 31.72
CA GLU A 272 32.95 5.12 31.79
C GLU A 272 34.16 5.78 31.11
N LYS A 273 35.37 5.28 31.39
CA LYS A 273 36.60 5.77 30.75
C LYS A 273 36.63 5.46 29.26
N ARG A 274 36.18 4.27 28.86
CA ARG A 274 36.08 3.87 27.45
C ARG A 274 35.10 4.75 26.69
N PHE A 275 33.95 5.06 27.29
CA PHE A 275 32.99 6.01 26.74
C PHE A 275 33.63 7.38 26.50
N ASP A 276 34.27 7.97 27.53
CA ASP A 276 34.89 9.30 27.42
C ASP A 276 36.00 9.35 26.37
N LYS A 277 36.74 8.25 26.21
CA LYS A 277 37.79 8.13 25.18
C LYS A 277 37.21 8.09 23.76
N LEU A 278 36.06 7.45 23.57
CA LEU A 278 35.42 7.30 22.26
C LEU A 278 34.51 8.49 21.90
N ASP A 279 33.98 9.21 22.89
CA ASP A 279 33.34 10.52 22.70
C ASP A 279 34.40 11.62 22.52
N ALA A 280 35.22 11.49 21.47
CA ALA A 280 36.32 12.41 21.17
C ALA A 280 35.85 13.86 20.99
N LYS A 281 34.60 14.06 20.60
CA LYS A 281 33.95 15.37 20.45
C LYS A 281 33.43 15.94 21.77
N LYS A 282 33.48 15.18 22.87
CA LYS A 282 32.99 15.55 24.21
C LYS A 282 31.54 16.03 24.18
N THR A 283 30.70 15.33 23.42
CA THR A 283 29.28 15.66 23.30
C THR A 283 28.46 15.21 24.50
N GLY A 284 29.00 14.31 25.33
CA GLY A 284 28.28 13.61 26.38
C GLY A 284 27.40 12.47 25.84
N SER A 285 27.56 12.11 24.57
CA SER A 285 26.75 11.12 23.88
C SER A 285 27.55 10.34 22.84
N ILE A 286 27.10 9.14 22.47
CA ILE A 286 27.74 8.29 21.46
C ILE A 286 26.75 7.90 20.36
N ASP A 287 27.22 7.81 19.12
CA ASP A 287 26.43 7.31 17.98
C ASP A 287 26.40 5.77 17.93
N SER A 288 25.59 5.22 17.02
CA SER A 288 25.41 3.76 16.85
C SER A 288 26.72 3.02 16.58
N LYS A 289 27.64 3.62 15.81
CA LYS A 289 28.94 2.98 15.48
C LYS A 289 29.84 2.89 16.69
N VAL A 290 29.89 3.95 17.49
CA VAL A 290 30.66 3.96 18.74
C VAL A 290 30.03 3.02 19.77
N PHE A 291 28.70 3.01 19.86
CA PHE A 291 27.98 2.08 20.72
C PHE A 291 28.27 0.62 20.35
N HIS A 292 28.28 0.27 19.07
CA HIS A 292 28.58 -1.08 18.60
C HIS A 292 29.94 -1.60 19.08
N VAL A 293 30.99 -0.75 19.01
CA VAL A 293 32.32 -1.10 19.53
C VAL A 293 32.29 -1.41 21.03
N LEU A 294 31.58 -0.59 21.81
CA LEU A 294 31.43 -0.78 23.25
C LEU A 294 30.56 -2.00 23.58
N TYR A 295 29.50 -2.24 22.81
CA TYR A 295 28.58 -3.36 23.03
C TYR A 295 29.25 -4.71 22.77
N CYS A 296 30.06 -4.83 21.71
CA CYS A 296 30.92 -6.01 21.50
C CYS A 296 31.90 -6.24 22.66
N GLU A 297 32.44 -5.18 23.25
CA GLU A 297 33.34 -5.26 24.42
C GLU A 297 32.59 -5.69 25.70
N ILE A 298 31.34 -5.26 25.89
CA ILE A 298 30.50 -5.66 27.03
C ILE A 298 30.09 -7.14 26.93
N GLU A 299 29.60 -7.56 25.76
CA GLU A 299 29.11 -8.92 25.53
C GLU A 299 30.23 -9.96 25.37
N ASP A 300 31.48 -9.50 25.18
CA ASP A 300 32.65 -10.31 24.85
C ASP A 300 32.42 -11.27 23.67
N LYS A 301 31.67 -10.79 22.69
CA LYS A 301 31.35 -11.53 21.46
C LYS A 301 31.34 -10.58 20.28
N ASN A 302 31.59 -11.11 19.09
CA ASN A 302 31.36 -10.37 17.85
C ASN A 302 29.85 -10.30 17.61
N VAL A 303 29.23 -9.26 18.16
CA VAL A 303 27.82 -8.94 17.93
C VAL A 303 27.64 -8.49 16.48
N SER A 304 26.51 -8.80 15.86
CA SER A 304 26.19 -8.23 14.55
C SER A 304 25.85 -6.74 14.68
N MET A 305 26.06 -5.96 13.62
CA MET A 305 25.62 -4.55 13.61
C MET A 305 24.09 -4.45 13.79
N GLU A 306 23.33 -5.40 13.25
CA GLU A 306 21.86 -5.44 13.37
C GLU A 306 21.39 -5.65 14.82
N GLU A 307 22.02 -6.56 15.57
CA GLU A 307 21.73 -6.77 17.00
C GLU A 307 22.10 -5.52 17.82
N SER A 308 23.27 -4.94 17.56
CA SER A 308 23.71 -3.71 18.22
C SER A 308 22.78 -2.53 17.94
N ASP A 309 22.35 -2.35 16.69
CA ASP A 309 21.42 -1.29 16.30
C ASP A 309 20.04 -1.49 16.94
N ALA A 310 19.58 -2.74 17.10
CA ALA A 310 18.36 -3.02 17.84
C ALA A 310 18.46 -2.54 19.29
N VAL A 311 19.50 -2.93 20.03
CA VAL A 311 19.69 -2.45 21.42
C VAL A 311 19.84 -0.92 21.48
N PHE A 312 20.61 -0.34 20.55
CA PHE A 312 20.79 1.10 20.44
C PHE A 312 19.44 1.83 20.31
N ASN A 313 18.60 1.38 19.38
CA ASN A 313 17.27 1.96 19.13
C ASN A 313 16.35 1.80 20.35
N GLY A 314 16.45 0.68 21.07
CA GLY A 314 15.75 0.47 22.34
C GLY A 314 16.12 1.47 23.43
N MET A 315 17.41 1.82 23.52
CA MET A 315 17.90 2.80 24.50
C MET A 315 17.54 4.26 24.15
N THR A 316 17.52 4.58 22.85
CA THR A 316 17.12 5.91 22.35
C THR A 316 15.62 6.05 22.15
N GLN A 317 14.86 4.96 22.27
CA GLN A 317 13.43 4.86 21.91
C GLN A 317 13.16 5.26 20.46
N GLY A 318 14.15 5.12 19.57
CA GLY A 318 14.09 5.58 18.18
C GLY A 318 14.04 7.10 17.98
N LEU A 319 14.07 7.90 19.06
CA LEU A 319 13.91 9.36 19.01
C LEU A 319 15.24 10.12 18.92
N SER A 320 16.37 9.46 19.22
CA SER A 320 17.69 10.09 19.23
C SER A 320 18.68 9.30 18.39
N SER A 321 19.55 10.04 17.67
CA SER A 321 20.68 9.48 16.94
C SER A 321 21.90 9.21 17.82
N ALA A 322 21.82 9.50 19.12
CA ALA A 322 22.91 9.29 20.06
C ALA A 322 22.41 8.85 21.45
N ILE A 323 23.21 8.06 22.16
CA ILE A 323 22.96 7.62 23.53
C ILE A 323 23.74 8.51 24.50
N PRO A 324 23.08 9.22 25.44
CA PRO A 324 23.77 9.95 26.51
C PRO A 324 24.56 9.03 27.43
N LYS A 325 25.69 9.51 27.97
CA LYS A 325 26.54 8.74 28.90
C LYS A 325 25.76 8.11 30.04
N SER A 326 24.84 8.85 30.66
CA SER A 326 24.04 8.36 31.78
C SER A 326 23.20 7.13 31.43
N LYS A 327 22.60 7.10 30.24
CA LYS A 327 21.83 5.93 29.75
C LYS A 327 22.76 4.75 29.44
N PHE A 328 23.89 5.00 28.78
CA PHE A 328 24.86 3.95 28.49
C PHE A 328 25.38 3.29 29.77
N ILE A 329 25.73 4.08 30.79
CA ILE A 329 26.21 3.55 32.07
C ILE A 329 25.10 2.85 32.86
N GLY A 330 23.85 3.32 32.76
CA GLY A 330 22.69 2.58 33.29
C GLY A 330 22.58 1.18 32.70
N PHE A 331 22.68 1.07 31.37
CA PHE A 331 22.68 -0.21 30.67
C PHE A 331 23.85 -1.12 31.05
N VAL A 332 25.06 -0.58 31.17
CA VAL A 332 26.24 -1.34 31.65
C VAL A 332 26.01 -1.87 33.06
N LYS A 333 25.45 -1.05 33.97
CA LYS A 333 25.09 -1.46 35.33
C LYS A 333 24.05 -2.58 35.32
N ALA A 334 23.04 -2.49 34.46
CA ALA A 334 22.03 -3.53 34.32
C ALA A 334 22.66 -4.87 33.92
N ILE A 335 23.53 -4.87 32.90
CA ILE A 335 24.25 -6.09 32.48
C ILE A 335 25.13 -6.64 33.61
N ILE A 336 25.93 -5.79 34.26
CA ILE A 336 26.84 -6.21 35.35
C ILE A 336 26.11 -6.78 36.55
N ASN A 337 24.98 -6.19 36.92
CA ASN A 337 24.16 -6.65 38.03
C ASN A 337 23.26 -7.83 37.67
N ASN A 338 23.31 -8.31 36.42
CA ASN A 338 22.35 -9.26 35.87
C ASN A 338 20.89 -8.80 36.02
N ASP A 339 20.64 -7.48 35.93
CA ASP A 339 19.29 -6.92 35.80
C ASP A 339 18.77 -7.13 34.37
N ASN A 340 18.49 -8.40 34.15
CA ASN A 340 17.83 -8.97 33.00
C ASN A 340 16.56 -8.22 32.60
N LYS A 341 15.80 -7.70 33.56
CA LYS A 341 14.56 -6.97 33.26
C LYS A 341 14.87 -5.66 32.54
N GLU A 342 15.84 -4.90 33.02
CA GLU A 342 16.21 -3.62 32.39
C GLU A 342 16.83 -3.83 31.00
N VAL A 343 17.70 -4.84 30.83
CA VAL A 343 18.32 -5.17 29.54
C VAL A 343 17.28 -5.53 28.49
N TYR A 344 16.39 -6.48 28.81
CA TYR A 344 15.38 -6.95 27.87
C TYR A 344 14.22 -5.96 27.68
N GLN A 345 14.04 -5.02 28.60
CA GLN A 345 13.14 -3.89 28.38
C GLN A 345 13.63 -2.98 27.26
N HIS A 346 14.95 -2.75 27.15
CA HIS A 346 15.52 -2.04 26.00
C HIS A 346 15.32 -2.82 24.70
N VAL A 347 15.57 -4.13 24.72
CA VAL A 347 15.30 -4.99 23.55
C VAL A 347 13.83 -4.90 23.14
N PHE A 348 12.89 -5.09 24.07
CA PHE A 348 11.46 -4.98 23.80
C PHE A 348 11.09 -3.63 23.17
N THR A 349 11.59 -2.53 23.76
CA THR A 349 11.34 -1.16 23.28
C THR A 349 11.87 -0.93 21.87
N ALA A 350 12.93 -1.63 21.47
CA ALA A 350 13.48 -1.54 20.12
C ALA A 350 12.56 -2.08 19.02
N PHE A 351 11.70 -3.06 19.36
CA PHE A 351 10.79 -3.69 18.42
C PHE A 351 9.34 -3.21 18.56
N ASP A 352 9.03 -2.49 19.64
CA ASP A 352 7.76 -1.75 19.86
C ASP A 352 7.77 -0.44 19.06
N GLU A 353 7.78 -0.58 17.72
CA GLU A 353 7.93 0.53 16.76
C GLU A 353 6.82 1.59 16.87
N ASP A 354 5.63 1.19 17.33
CA ASP A 354 4.47 2.08 17.53
C ASP A 354 4.28 2.52 19.00
N HIS A 355 5.20 2.11 19.89
CA HIS A 355 5.17 2.41 21.32
C HIS A 355 3.84 2.03 22.00
N CYS A 356 3.19 0.97 21.52
CA CYS A 356 1.94 0.47 22.07
C CYS A 356 2.14 -0.40 23.32
N ARG A 357 3.41 -0.61 23.74
CA ARG A 357 3.82 -1.49 24.84
C ARG A 357 3.44 -2.95 24.61
N SER A 358 3.35 -3.34 23.34
CA SER A 358 3.09 -4.72 22.95
C SER A 358 3.79 -5.04 21.64
N LEU A 359 4.18 -6.29 21.45
CA LEU A 359 4.74 -6.77 20.20
C LEU A 359 3.71 -7.65 19.49
N ASP A 360 3.51 -7.41 18.21
CA ASP A 360 2.86 -8.40 17.35
C ASP A 360 3.80 -9.59 17.09
N MET A 361 3.25 -10.66 16.51
CA MET A 361 3.99 -11.88 16.18
C MET A 361 5.17 -11.59 15.24
N GLY A 362 5.01 -10.68 14.28
CA GLY A 362 6.06 -10.32 13.32
C GLY A 362 7.22 -9.59 14.00
N GLN A 363 6.93 -8.63 14.87
CA GLN A 363 7.90 -7.90 15.69
C GLN A 363 8.67 -8.86 16.60
N PHE A 364 7.98 -9.77 17.30
CA PHE A 364 8.64 -10.78 18.13
C PHE A 364 9.51 -11.73 17.32
N MET A 365 9.03 -12.25 16.17
CA MET A 365 9.82 -13.14 15.33
C MET A 365 11.06 -12.45 14.75
N LYS A 366 10.97 -11.15 14.41
CA LYS A 366 12.13 -10.33 14.01
C LYS A 366 13.14 -10.24 15.16
N CYS A 367 12.68 -9.97 16.38
CA CYS A 367 13.50 -9.95 17.58
C CYS A 367 14.19 -11.30 17.82
N SER A 368 13.44 -12.41 17.85
CA SER A 368 13.99 -13.75 18.06
C SER A 368 15.03 -14.17 17.01
N ARG A 369 14.92 -13.67 15.77
CA ARG A 369 15.89 -13.93 14.72
C ARG A 369 17.20 -13.18 14.96
N ILE A 370 17.12 -11.91 15.35
CA ILE A 370 18.28 -11.05 15.57
C ILE A 370 19.10 -11.53 16.77
N PHE A 371 18.44 -11.96 17.85
CA PHE A 371 19.12 -12.47 19.04
C PHE A 371 19.33 -14.00 19.05
N GLU A 372 19.06 -14.65 17.92
CA GLU A 372 19.27 -16.10 17.71
C GLU A 372 18.63 -17.01 18.78
N TRP A 373 17.50 -16.61 19.37
CA TRP A 373 16.82 -17.39 20.44
C TRP A 373 16.23 -18.73 19.96
N GLY A 374 16.13 -18.93 18.64
CA GLY A 374 15.70 -20.21 18.07
C GLY A 374 14.22 -20.52 18.22
N PHE A 375 13.36 -19.53 18.51
CA PHE A 375 11.92 -19.76 18.54
C PHE A 375 11.37 -20.00 17.14
N SER A 376 10.57 -21.06 16.99
CA SER A 376 9.79 -21.30 15.78
C SER A 376 8.45 -20.58 15.86
N THR A 377 7.87 -20.19 14.71
CA THR A 377 6.56 -19.53 14.66
C THR A 377 5.45 -20.34 15.36
N SER A 378 5.47 -21.67 15.22
CA SER A 378 4.49 -22.53 15.90
C SER A 378 4.67 -22.57 17.41
N THR A 379 5.91 -22.55 17.91
CA THR A 379 6.19 -22.45 19.35
C THR A 379 5.67 -21.14 19.92
N VAL A 380 5.93 -20.01 19.25
CA VAL A 380 5.45 -18.69 19.69
C VAL A 380 3.92 -18.63 19.63
N GLN A 381 3.28 -19.07 18.55
CA GLN A 381 1.82 -19.11 18.43
C GLN A 381 1.14 -19.95 19.51
N ASN A 382 1.72 -21.12 19.84
CA ASN A 382 1.19 -21.97 20.91
C ASN A 382 1.33 -21.29 22.27
N PHE A 383 2.48 -20.65 22.54
CA PHE A 383 2.72 -19.93 23.77
C PHE A 383 1.79 -18.72 23.91
N VAL A 384 1.72 -17.85 22.90
CA VAL A 384 0.84 -16.67 22.89
C VAL A 384 -0.63 -17.08 22.97
N GLY A 385 -1.02 -18.15 22.26
CA GLY A 385 -2.37 -18.71 22.31
C GLY A 385 -2.74 -19.21 23.71
N HIS A 386 -1.79 -19.78 24.46
CA HIS A 386 -2.00 -20.25 25.82
C HIS A 386 -2.32 -19.09 26.79
N PHE A 387 -1.59 -17.98 26.71
CA PHE A 387 -1.75 -16.86 27.64
C PHE A 387 -2.83 -15.84 27.23
N THR A 388 -3.01 -15.61 25.93
CA THR A 388 -3.93 -14.57 25.43
C THR A 388 -5.28 -15.13 24.97
N GLY A 389 -5.39 -16.45 24.81
CA GLY A 389 -6.56 -17.10 24.20
C GLY A 389 -6.68 -16.92 22.69
N LYS A 390 -5.71 -16.25 22.04
CA LYS A 390 -5.69 -15.99 20.59
C LYS A 390 -4.33 -16.39 20.01
N LYS A 391 -4.34 -17.10 18.87
CA LYS A 391 -3.09 -17.51 18.20
C LYS A 391 -2.25 -16.32 17.70
N ASP A 392 -2.94 -15.22 17.35
CA ASP A 392 -2.34 -13.96 16.92
C ASP A 392 -2.53 -12.88 18.00
N GLY A 393 -2.41 -13.27 19.26
CA GLY A 393 -2.43 -12.34 20.39
C GLY A 393 -1.24 -11.38 20.37
N VAL A 394 -1.36 -10.27 21.08
CA VAL A 394 -0.26 -9.33 21.30
C VAL A 394 0.60 -9.78 22.49
N ILE A 395 1.91 -9.55 22.40
CA ILE A 395 2.89 -9.95 23.40
C ILE A 395 3.23 -8.72 24.25
N SER A 396 2.70 -8.64 25.47
CA SER A 396 3.09 -7.60 26.43
C SER A 396 4.54 -7.79 26.90
N LEU A 397 5.12 -6.76 27.53
CA LEU A 397 6.45 -6.86 28.13
C LEU A 397 6.56 -8.03 29.11
N ASP A 398 5.54 -8.28 29.94
CA ASP A 398 5.55 -9.39 30.89
C ASP A 398 5.55 -10.75 30.19
N LEU A 399 4.72 -10.88 29.14
CA LEU A 399 4.66 -12.11 28.36
C LEU A 399 5.97 -12.35 27.60
N PHE A 400 6.58 -11.29 27.08
CA PHE A 400 7.90 -11.32 26.46
C PHE A 400 8.96 -11.81 27.46
N MET A 401 9.02 -11.24 28.66
CA MET A 401 9.94 -11.67 29.71
C MET A 401 9.70 -13.13 30.11
N GLN A 402 8.44 -13.54 30.23
CA GLN A 402 8.10 -14.94 30.52
C GLN A 402 8.57 -15.90 29.43
N MET A 403 8.49 -15.51 28.15
CA MET A 403 9.01 -16.33 27.05
C MET A 403 10.52 -16.52 27.11
N ILE A 404 11.27 -15.46 27.43
CA ILE A 404 12.74 -15.51 27.46
C ILE A 404 13.24 -16.28 28.68
N TYR A 405 12.64 -16.06 29.85
CA TYR A 405 13.12 -16.64 31.11
C TYR A 405 12.42 -17.93 31.53
N GLY A 406 11.29 -18.27 30.91
CA GLY A 406 10.45 -19.38 31.33
C GLY A 406 9.85 -19.22 32.74
N GLN A 407 9.81 -17.99 33.29
CA GLN A 407 9.32 -17.70 34.64
C GLN A 407 7.92 -17.08 34.63
N ASP A 408 7.02 -17.61 35.47
CA ASP A 408 5.62 -17.17 35.61
C ASP A 408 5.51 -15.68 36.03
N PRO A 409 4.69 -14.84 35.35
CA PRO A 409 4.58 -13.39 35.58
C PRO A 409 4.11 -12.98 36.98
N GLY A 410 3.61 -13.91 37.79
CA GLY A 410 3.11 -13.64 39.14
C GLY A 410 4.15 -13.17 40.18
N HIS A 411 5.40 -12.88 39.80
CA HIS A 411 6.45 -12.40 40.71
C HIS A 411 7.02 -11.01 40.40
N TRP A 412 6.56 -10.35 39.33
CA TRP A 412 7.04 -9.02 38.98
C TRP A 412 6.01 -7.97 39.37
N GLU A 413 6.18 -7.34 40.54
CA GLU A 413 5.40 -6.15 40.87
C GLU A 413 5.75 -5.04 39.87
N GLU A 414 4.77 -4.60 39.08
CA GLU A 414 4.92 -3.37 38.31
C GLU A 414 5.27 -2.21 39.26
N PRO A 415 6.23 -1.35 38.91
CA PRO A 415 6.37 -0.08 39.61
C PRO A 415 5.03 0.65 39.46
N LYS A 416 4.33 0.88 40.57
CA LYS A 416 3.02 1.56 40.61
C LYS A 416 3.13 2.94 39.96
N GLN A 417 2.94 3.02 38.65
CA GLN A 417 2.80 4.29 37.96
C GLN A 417 1.44 4.85 38.34
N GLY A 418 1.45 5.99 39.03
CA GLY A 418 0.25 6.70 39.43
C GLY A 418 -0.70 6.84 38.25
N LYS A 419 -1.93 6.36 38.41
CA LYS A 419 -3.00 6.49 37.43
C LYS A 419 -3.11 7.94 36.99
N SER A 420 -2.67 8.25 35.77
CA SER A 420 -2.99 9.53 35.14
C SER A 420 -4.50 9.56 34.90
N LYS A 421 -5.21 10.33 35.73
CA LYS A 421 -6.60 10.70 35.52
C LYS A 421 -6.66 11.73 34.39
N ALA A 422 -6.58 11.29 33.14
CA ALA A 422 -6.84 12.14 32.00
C ALA A 422 -7.36 11.32 30.82
N CYS A 423 -8.63 10.91 30.90
CA CYS A 423 -9.54 10.67 29.78
C CYS A 423 -10.92 10.28 30.35
N LEU A 424 -11.59 11.25 30.96
CA LEU A 424 -13.03 11.23 31.22
C LEU A 424 -13.43 12.69 31.46
N LEU A 425 -13.62 13.44 30.39
CA LEU A 425 -14.44 14.64 30.35
C LEU A 425 -14.89 14.87 28.90
N VAL A 426 -16.17 14.55 28.68
CA VAL A 426 -17.14 14.97 27.65
C VAL A 426 -16.78 14.77 26.18
#